data_AF-A0A2E6GVJ2-F1
#
_entry.id   AF-A0A2E6GVJ2-F1
#
_cell.length_a   1.000
_cell.length_b   1.000
_cell.length_c   1.000
_cell.angle_alpha   90.00
_cell.angle_beta   90.00
_cell.angle_gamma   90.00
#
_symmetry.space_group_name_H-M   'P 1'
#
loop_
_entity.id
_entity.type
_entity.pdbx_description
1 polymer ?
#
loop_
_entity_poly.entity_id
_entity_poly.type
_entity_poly.pdbx_seq_one_letter_code
_entity_poly.pdbx_strand_id
1 'polypeptide(L)'
;MLKILVYTLISAFGWIVILFMDESEMFLYQNVPFLNLILVFYSLRIFIGISIIILPCKLLSYLNFGLLKKWTQRLLIPCLFFIPFIISPPDSWGFKHKKTSKEQKAHLENLLIQNNNIHSENSLICFLSAHCTFCKLAGKKLGVIKNNLAHDDQLQIVIHNDSSEVQKFFKKVGIPEHFNYHYTSIDTLLNICGGTMPTMFLMKNNCIINEYGSRSLNDLEIINQLNKL
;
A
#
# COMPACT_ATOMS: atom_id res chain seq x y z
N MET A 1 17.59 -32.12 21.07
CA MET A 1 17.70 -31.79 19.63
C MET A 1 16.34 -31.48 19.00
N LEU A 2 15.34 -32.39 19.08
CA LEU A 2 14.00 -32.21 18.49
C LEU A 2 13.30 -30.88 18.86
N LYS A 3 13.36 -30.44 20.12
CA LYS A 3 12.72 -29.17 20.55
C LYS A 3 13.31 -27.93 19.86
N ILE A 4 14.62 -27.91 19.61
CA ILE A 4 15.28 -26.77 18.93
C ILE A 4 14.89 -26.73 17.45
N LEU A 5 14.77 -27.91 16.82
CA LEU A 5 14.28 -28.03 15.45
C LEU A 5 12.83 -27.49 15.32
N VAL A 6 11.95 -27.77 16.28
CA VAL A 6 10.59 -27.22 16.29
C VAL A 6 10.59 -25.69 16.39
N TYR A 7 11.39 -25.10 17.28
CA TYR A 7 11.44 -23.63 17.43
C TYR A 7 12.05 -22.93 16.21
N THR A 8 13.04 -23.55 15.55
CA THR A 8 13.63 -23.00 14.32
C THR A 8 12.62 -23.01 13.18
N LEU A 9 11.83 -24.08 13.04
CA LEU A 9 10.74 -24.13 12.06
C LEU A 9 9.66 -23.07 12.31
N ILE A 10 9.23 -22.88 13.57
CA ILE A 10 8.24 -21.84 13.93
C ILE A 10 8.77 -20.43 13.63
N SER A 11 10.02 -20.15 13.97
CA SER A 11 10.64 -18.85 13.71
C SER A 11 10.83 -18.61 12.21
N ALA A 12 11.29 -19.61 11.46
CA ALA A 12 11.42 -19.54 10.00
C ALA A 12 10.06 -19.30 9.32
N PHE A 13 9.01 -20.00 9.77
CA PHE A 13 7.65 -19.77 9.29
C PHE A 13 7.20 -18.33 9.54
N GLY A 14 7.44 -17.77 10.73
CA GLY A 14 7.13 -16.37 11.02
C GLY A 14 7.85 -15.39 10.07
N TRP A 15 9.14 -15.62 9.79
CA TRP A 15 9.89 -14.82 8.82
C TRP A 15 9.33 -14.91 7.40
N ILE A 16 9.00 -16.12 6.94
CA ILE A 16 8.38 -16.33 5.62
C ILE A 16 7.05 -15.58 5.54
N VAL A 17 6.19 -15.69 6.56
CA VAL A 17 4.89 -15.01 6.55
C VAL A 17 5.04 -13.49 6.52
N ILE A 18 6.02 -12.89 7.23
CA ILE A 18 6.31 -11.44 7.11
C ILE A 18 6.68 -11.05 5.68
N LEU A 19 7.55 -11.82 5.03
CA LEU A 19 8.02 -11.51 3.67
C LEU A 19 6.87 -11.52 2.65
N PHE A 20 5.87 -12.37 2.87
CA PHE A 20 4.69 -12.49 2.02
C PHE A 20 3.44 -11.80 2.60
N MET A 21 3.59 -11.00 3.66
CA MET A 21 2.43 -10.46 4.38
C MET A 21 1.63 -9.52 3.50
N ASP A 22 2.29 -8.60 2.79
CA ASP A 22 1.64 -7.67 1.87
C ASP A 22 0.91 -8.42 0.73
N GLU A 23 1.44 -9.56 0.26
CA GLU A 23 0.78 -10.40 -0.75
C GLU A 23 -0.44 -11.15 -0.19
N SER A 24 -0.34 -11.67 1.03
CA SER A 24 -1.45 -12.32 1.72
C SER A 24 -2.58 -11.32 2.03
N GLU A 25 -2.20 -10.08 2.37
CA GLU A 25 -3.12 -8.98 2.58
C GLU A 25 -3.87 -8.64 1.29
N MET A 26 -3.14 -8.59 0.18
CA MET A 26 -3.73 -8.43 -1.15
C MET A 26 -4.69 -9.56 -1.56
N PHE A 27 -4.40 -10.80 -1.21
CA PHE A 27 -5.25 -11.94 -1.55
C PHE A 27 -6.56 -11.92 -0.74
N LEU A 28 -6.49 -11.61 0.56
CA LEU A 28 -7.65 -11.56 1.43
C LEU A 28 -8.57 -10.38 1.11
N TYR A 29 -8.02 -9.19 0.83
CA TYR A 29 -8.81 -8.03 0.40
C TYR A 29 -9.67 -8.31 -0.83
N GLN A 30 -9.16 -9.12 -1.76
CA GLN A 30 -9.86 -9.42 -3.02
C GLN A 30 -10.99 -10.43 -2.85
N ASN A 31 -10.86 -11.38 -1.92
CA ASN A 31 -11.80 -12.48 -1.77
C ASN A 31 -12.80 -12.29 -0.62
N VAL A 32 -12.51 -11.43 0.36
CA VAL A 32 -13.31 -11.31 1.59
C VAL A 32 -13.50 -9.85 2.01
N PRO A 33 -14.21 -9.02 1.22
CA PRO A 33 -14.34 -7.58 1.48
C PRO A 33 -15.13 -7.24 2.75
N PHE A 34 -15.92 -8.18 3.28
CA PHE A 34 -16.78 -7.99 4.47
C PHE A 34 -16.06 -8.23 5.80
N LEU A 35 -14.85 -8.80 5.78
CA LEU A 35 -14.10 -9.08 6.98
C LEU A 35 -13.42 -7.80 7.47
N ASN A 36 -13.37 -7.57 8.79
CA ASN A 36 -12.56 -6.50 9.38
C ASN A 36 -11.07 -6.85 9.20
N LEU A 37 -10.57 -6.64 7.98
CA LEU A 37 -9.24 -7.00 7.51
C LEU A 37 -8.17 -6.35 8.39
N ILE A 38 -8.44 -5.13 8.89
CA ILE A 38 -7.59 -4.45 9.86
C ILE A 38 -7.36 -5.36 11.08
N LEU A 39 -8.42 -5.82 11.75
CA LEU A 39 -8.32 -6.69 12.92
C LEU A 39 -7.55 -7.98 12.61
N VAL A 40 -7.80 -8.59 11.45
CA VAL A 40 -7.16 -9.82 11.02
C VAL A 40 -5.65 -9.62 10.83
N PHE A 41 -5.21 -8.58 10.14
CA PHE A 41 -3.78 -8.34 9.94
C PHE A 41 -3.06 -7.93 11.22
N TYR A 42 -3.72 -7.14 12.09
CA TYR A 42 -3.18 -6.86 13.42
C TYR A 42 -2.96 -8.14 14.22
N SER A 43 -3.96 -9.04 14.23
CA SER A 43 -3.83 -10.32 14.93
C SER A 43 -2.71 -11.19 14.35
N LEU A 44 -2.60 -11.25 13.01
CA LEU A 44 -1.57 -12.02 12.32
C LEU A 44 -0.17 -11.50 12.64
N ARG A 45 0.03 -10.17 12.65
CA ARG A 45 1.30 -9.54 13.00
C ARG A 45 1.72 -9.81 14.44
N ILE A 46 0.77 -9.85 15.38
CA ILE A 46 1.03 -10.25 16.76
C ILE A 46 1.51 -11.71 16.81
N PHE A 47 0.82 -12.63 16.13
CA PHE A 47 1.22 -14.04 16.09
C PHE A 47 2.61 -14.24 15.47
N ILE A 48 2.94 -13.49 14.42
CA ILE A 48 4.26 -13.57 13.80
C ILE A 48 5.34 -13.00 14.72
N GLY A 49 5.09 -11.85 15.36
CA GLY A 49 5.98 -11.26 16.35
C GLY A 49 6.30 -12.25 17.47
N ILE A 50 5.27 -12.93 18.01
CA ILE A 50 5.43 -14.00 19.00
C ILE A 50 6.30 -15.14 18.42
N SER A 51 6.02 -15.59 17.20
CA SER A 51 6.74 -16.71 16.55
C SER A 51 8.23 -16.42 16.37
N ILE A 52 8.58 -15.17 16.02
CA ILE A 52 9.99 -14.74 15.87
C ILE A 52 10.71 -14.68 17.22
N ILE A 53 10.00 -14.34 18.30
CA ILE A 53 10.58 -14.22 19.65
C ILE A 53 10.88 -15.58 20.29
N ILE A 54 10.12 -16.63 19.96
CA ILE A 54 10.21 -17.94 20.64
C ILE A 54 11.62 -18.54 20.55
N LEU A 55 12.24 -18.53 19.37
CA LEU A 55 13.57 -19.11 19.15
C LEU A 55 14.68 -18.38 19.95
N PRO A 56 14.86 -17.06 19.87
CA PRO A 56 15.86 -16.34 20.66
C PRO A 56 15.61 -16.45 22.17
N CYS A 57 14.35 -16.43 22.62
CA CYS A 57 14.02 -16.66 24.04
C CYS A 57 14.48 -18.04 24.51
N LYS A 58 14.29 -19.08 23.70
CA LYS A 58 14.76 -20.44 24.02
C LYS A 58 16.27 -20.55 23.94
N LEU A 59 16.92 -19.94 22.95
CA LEU A 59 18.38 -19.92 22.84
C LEU A 59 19.03 -19.24 24.05
N LEU A 60 18.51 -18.08 24.45
CA LEU A 60 18.93 -17.36 25.67
C LEU A 60 18.72 -18.19 26.94
N SER A 61 17.72 -19.06 26.98
CA SER A 61 17.46 -19.91 28.15
C SER A 61 18.61 -20.90 28.44
N TYR A 62 19.37 -21.31 27.43
CA TYR A 62 20.53 -22.21 27.55
C TYR A 62 21.81 -21.51 28.03
N LEU A 63 21.86 -20.18 28.03
CA LEU A 63 23.01 -19.40 28.50
C LEU A 63 22.93 -19.21 30.04
N ASN A 64 24.05 -19.43 30.73
CA ASN A 64 24.19 -19.38 32.20
C ASN A 64 24.51 -17.98 32.78
N PHE A 65 24.46 -16.92 31.96
CA PHE A 65 24.83 -15.56 32.39
C PHE A 65 23.67 -14.85 33.13
N GLY A 66 23.50 -15.10 34.43
CA GLY A 66 22.30 -14.68 35.19
C GLY A 66 21.84 -13.22 35.04
N LEU A 67 22.76 -12.24 35.12
CA LEU A 67 22.42 -10.80 35.03
C LEU A 67 22.36 -10.30 33.58
N LEU A 68 23.35 -10.68 32.75
CA LEU A 68 23.41 -10.31 31.33
C LEU A 68 22.22 -10.88 30.53
N LYS A 69 21.76 -12.08 30.89
CA LYS A 69 20.57 -12.74 30.31
C LYS A 69 19.28 -11.96 30.57
N LYS A 70 19.12 -11.39 31.76
CA LYS A 70 17.93 -10.59 32.09
C LYS A 70 17.89 -9.28 31.29
N TRP A 71 19.03 -8.63 31.12
CA TRP A 71 19.13 -7.39 30.32
C TRP A 71 18.93 -7.64 28.82
N THR A 72 19.58 -8.67 28.28
CA THR A 72 19.43 -9.05 26.86
C THR A 72 17.99 -9.45 26.53
N GLN A 73 17.31 -10.19 27.40
CA GLN A 73 15.88 -10.51 27.21
C GLN A 73 14.99 -9.26 27.22
N ARG A 74 15.23 -8.33 28.15
CA ARG A 74 14.43 -7.10 28.27
C ARG A 74 14.57 -6.18 27.05
N LEU A 75 15.72 -6.17 26.37
CA LEU A 75 15.94 -5.37 25.16
C LEU A 75 15.54 -6.11 23.88
N LEU A 76 15.92 -7.38 23.74
CA LEU A 76 15.75 -8.13 22.50
C LEU A 76 14.28 -8.47 22.21
N ILE A 77 13.51 -8.84 23.24
CA ILE A 77 12.10 -9.23 23.09
C ILE A 77 11.25 -8.10 22.50
N PRO A 78 11.23 -6.88 23.06
CA PRO A 78 10.45 -5.79 22.46
C PRO A 78 10.97 -5.45 21.07
N CYS A 79 12.29 -5.39 20.84
CA CYS A 79 12.83 -5.13 19.51
C CYS A 79 12.29 -6.12 18.47
N LEU A 80 12.36 -7.43 18.74
CA LEU A 80 11.88 -8.47 17.83
C LEU A 80 10.35 -8.46 17.67
N PHE A 81 9.60 -8.15 18.72
CA PHE A 81 8.14 -8.04 18.66
C PHE A 81 7.68 -6.92 17.73
N PHE A 82 8.42 -5.80 17.70
CA PHE A 82 8.06 -4.64 16.90
C PHE A 82 8.56 -4.71 15.45
N ILE A 83 9.47 -5.63 15.09
CA ILE A 83 9.95 -5.81 13.70
C ILE A 83 8.82 -5.92 12.66
N PRO A 84 7.77 -6.74 12.85
CA PRO A 84 6.69 -6.85 11.86
C PRO A 84 6.00 -5.50 11.60
N PHE A 85 5.82 -4.69 12.65
CA PHE A 85 5.19 -3.37 12.57
C PHE A 85 6.10 -2.29 11.96
N ILE A 86 7.42 -2.50 11.97
CA ILE A 86 8.38 -1.59 11.33
C ILE A 86 8.52 -1.93 9.84
N ILE A 87 8.64 -3.22 9.50
CA ILE A 87 8.83 -3.68 8.11
C ILE A 87 7.56 -3.48 7.29
N SER A 88 6.41 -3.90 7.84
CA SER A 88 5.10 -3.72 7.23
C SER A 88 4.20 -3.03 8.26
N PRO A 89 4.23 -1.69 8.33
CA PRO A 89 3.35 -0.93 9.20
C PRO A 89 1.88 -1.10 8.78
N PRO A 90 0.93 -1.04 9.74
CA PRO A 90 -0.48 -1.15 9.42
C PRO A 90 -0.94 0.10 8.65
N ASP A 91 -1.75 -0.11 7.60
CA ASP A 91 -2.31 0.97 6.77
C ASP A 91 -3.18 1.96 7.59
N SER A 92 -3.70 1.54 8.75
CA SER A 92 -4.45 2.37 9.69
C SER A 92 -3.60 3.36 10.50
N TRP A 93 -2.27 3.27 10.46
CA TRP A 93 -1.41 4.32 11.00
C TRP A 93 -1.39 5.50 10.04
N GLY A 94 -2.47 6.31 10.12
CA GLY A 94 -2.77 7.50 9.31
C GLY A 94 -1.55 8.15 8.67
N PHE A 95 -1.17 7.61 7.50
CA PHE A 95 -0.05 8.12 6.74
C PHE A 95 -0.42 9.53 6.29
N LYS A 96 0.30 10.52 6.82
CA LYS A 96 0.06 11.92 6.47
C LYS A 96 0.17 12.10 4.96
N HIS A 97 -0.75 12.88 4.39
CA HIS A 97 -0.67 13.28 3.00
C HIS A 97 0.68 13.94 2.72
N LYS A 98 1.25 13.62 1.57
CA LYS A 98 2.49 14.26 1.13
C LYS A 98 2.15 15.69 0.71
N LYS A 99 3.01 16.65 1.03
CA LYS A 99 2.89 17.99 0.45
C LYS A 99 3.42 17.92 -0.98
N THR A 100 2.58 18.26 -1.94
CA THR A 100 2.99 18.31 -3.34
C THR A 100 4.03 19.39 -3.55
N SER A 101 5.18 18.99 -4.09
CA SER A 101 6.26 19.92 -4.43
C SER A 101 5.84 20.84 -5.58
N LYS A 102 6.47 22.03 -5.66
CA LYS A 102 6.17 23.00 -6.74
C LYS A 102 6.45 22.42 -8.13
N GLU A 103 7.49 21.60 -8.26
CA GLU A 103 7.87 20.94 -9.52
C GLU A 103 6.80 19.93 -9.96
N GLN A 104 6.34 19.06 -9.06
CA GLN A 104 5.26 18.11 -9.36
C GLN A 104 3.98 18.83 -9.82
N LYS A 105 3.62 19.95 -9.17
CA LYS A 105 2.46 20.76 -9.58
C LYS A 105 2.61 21.29 -11.00
N ALA A 106 3.77 21.87 -11.32
CA ALA A 106 4.03 22.41 -12.65
C ALA A 106 3.96 21.32 -13.74
N HIS A 107 4.52 20.12 -13.47
CA HIS A 107 4.42 18.99 -14.40
C HIS A 107 2.98 18.47 -14.56
N LEU A 108 2.21 18.42 -13.47
CA LEU A 108 0.79 18.05 -13.53
C LEU A 108 -0.01 19.07 -14.35
N GLU A 109 0.14 20.36 -14.07
CA GLU A 109 -0.54 21.44 -14.78
C GLU A 109 -0.23 21.40 -16.28
N ASN A 110 1.04 21.22 -16.65
CA ASN A 110 1.44 21.07 -18.05
C ASN A 110 0.77 19.87 -18.73
N LEU A 111 0.68 18.73 -18.04
CA LEU A 111 0.00 17.54 -18.57
C LEU A 111 -1.51 17.77 -18.74
N LEU A 112 -2.15 18.48 -17.81
CA LEU A 112 -3.58 18.82 -17.90
C LEU A 112 -3.85 19.80 -19.05
N ILE A 113 -2.97 20.79 -19.27
CA ILE A 113 -3.08 21.74 -20.39
C ILE A 113 -2.89 21.03 -21.74
N GLN A 114 -1.98 20.05 -21.81
CA GLN A 114 -1.74 19.28 -23.03
C GLN A 114 -2.84 18.27 -23.33
N ASN A 115 -3.53 17.76 -22.31
CA ASN A 115 -4.55 16.73 -22.43
C ASN A 115 -5.91 17.21 -21.93
N ASN A 116 -6.66 17.86 -22.82
CA ASN A 116 -8.01 18.35 -22.54
C ASN A 116 -9.02 17.25 -22.16
N ASN A 117 -8.68 15.97 -22.38
CA ASN A 117 -9.53 14.83 -22.04
C ASN A 117 -9.43 14.42 -20.56
N ILE A 118 -8.47 14.95 -19.81
CA ILE A 118 -8.32 14.64 -18.38
C ILE A 118 -9.23 15.59 -17.60
N HIS A 119 -10.34 15.06 -17.11
CA HIS A 119 -11.23 15.82 -16.23
C HIS A 119 -10.55 16.02 -14.87
N SER A 120 -10.17 17.26 -14.57
CA SER A 120 -9.50 17.62 -13.30
C SER A 120 -10.44 18.22 -12.26
N GLU A 121 -11.69 18.51 -12.63
CA GLU A 121 -12.65 19.07 -11.68
C GLU A 121 -13.24 17.95 -10.83
N ASN A 122 -13.12 18.07 -9.51
CA ASN A 122 -13.70 17.15 -8.53
C ASN A 122 -13.37 15.66 -8.76
N SER A 123 -12.13 15.40 -9.16
CA SER A 123 -11.66 14.09 -9.58
C SER A 123 -10.45 13.61 -8.77
N LEU A 124 -10.26 12.30 -8.69
CA LEU A 124 -9.01 11.68 -8.27
C LEU A 124 -8.17 11.29 -9.50
N ILE A 125 -7.02 11.95 -9.68
CA ILE A 125 -6.09 11.66 -10.79
C ILE A 125 -4.98 10.74 -10.29
N CYS A 126 -4.87 9.55 -10.87
CA CYS A 126 -3.98 8.48 -10.42
C CYS A 126 -2.87 8.22 -11.43
N PHE A 127 -1.62 8.38 -11.02
CA PHE A 127 -0.44 8.08 -11.84
C PHE A 127 0.12 6.71 -11.47
N LEU A 128 -0.02 5.75 -12.39
CA LEU A 128 0.24 4.33 -12.16
C LEU A 128 1.16 3.72 -13.23
N SER A 129 1.74 2.57 -12.93
CA SER A 129 2.46 1.71 -13.87
C SER A 129 2.04 0.26 -13.64
N ALA A 130 1.79 -0.48 -14.73
CA ALA A 130 1.32 -1.87 -14.70
C ALA A 130 2.32 -2.81 -14.03
N HIS A 131 3.62 -2.50 -14.12
CA HIS A 131 4.69 -3.34 -13.59
C HIS A 131 5.01 -3.06 -12.13
N CYS A 132 4.62 -1.90 -11.60
CA CYS A 132 4.91 -1.50 -10.23
C CYS A 132 4.07 -2.27 -9.19
N THR A 133 4.74 -2.88 -8.20
CA THR A 133 4.09 -3.61 -7.10
C THR A 133 3.18 -2.71 -6.25
N PHE A 134 3.63 -1.50 -5.92
CA PHE A 134 2.81 -0.55 -5.16
C PHE A 134 1.64 0.02 -5.98
N CYS A 135 1.78 0.12 -7.30
CA CYS A 135 0.67 0.48 -8.18
C CYS A 135 -0.39 -0.62 -8.23
N LYS A 136 -0.01 -1.91 -8.15
CA LYS A 136 -0.98 -3.02 -8.03
C LYS A 136 -1.76 -2.94 -6.73
N LEU A 137 -1.09 -2.62 -5.62
CA LEU A 137 -1.74 -2.38 -4.32
C LEU A 137 -2.74 -1.22 -4.39
N ALA A 138 -2.30 -0.04 -4.87
CA ALA A 138 -3.18 1.10 -5.02
C ALA A 138 -4.32 0.83 -6.01
N GLY A 139 -4.04 0.16 -7.13
CA GLY A 139 -5.03 -0.21 -8.13
C GLY A 139 -6.18 -1.04 -7.55
N LYS A 140 -5.90 -1.95 -6.59
CA LYS A 140 -6.96 -2.72 -5.92
C LYS A 140 -7.88 -1.82 -5.10
N LYS A 141 -7.30 -0.87 -4.34
CA LYS A 141 -8.07 0.14 -3.61
C LYS A 141 -8.88 1.02 -4.58
N LEU A 142 -8.29 1.39 -5.72
CA LEU A 142 -8.99 2.14 -6.77
C LEU A 142 -10.13 1.35 -7.39
N GLY A 143 -10.02 0.02 -7.54
CA GLY A 143 -11.14 -0.83 -7.96
C GLY A 143 -12.31 -0.77 -6.98
N VAL A 144 -12.03 -0.80 -5.67
CA VAL A 144 -13.07 -0.62 -4.63
C VAL A 144 -13.67 0.79 -4.68
N ILE A 145 -12.85 1.83 -4.78
CA ILE A 145 -13.31 3.22 -4.91
C ILE A 145 -14.21 3.34 -6.15
N LYS A 146 -13.75 2.86 -7.31
CA LYS A 146 -14.46 2.95 -8.58
C LYS A 146 -15.86 2.34 -8.55
N ASN A 147 -16.02 1.21 -7.85
CA ASN A 147 -17.32 0.53 -7.72
C ASN A 147 -18.30 1.29 -6.81
N ASN A 148 -17.81 2.23 -6.00
CA ASN A 148 -18.61 3.02 -5.06
C ASN A 148 -18.76 4.51 -5.48
N LEU A 149 -18.16 4.92 -6.59
CA LEU A 149 -18.32 6.28 -7.13
C LEU A 149 -19.63 6.40 -7.91
N ALA A 150 -20.26 7.58 -7.81
CA ALA A 150 -21.50 7.89 -8.53
C ALA A 150 -21.26 8.09 -10.04
N HIS A 151 -20.10 8.66 -10.40
CA HIS A 151 -19.75 8.96 -11.78
C HIS A 151 -18.35 8.42 -12.14
N ASP A 152 -18.22 7.94 -13.38
CA ASP A 152 -16.99 7.32 -13.87
C ASP A 152 -15.85 8.33 -14.09
N ASP A 153 -16.18 9.59 -14.34
CA ASP A 153 -15.27 10.71 -14.58
C ASP A 153 -14.56 11.21 -13.30
N GLN A 154 -15.06 10.86 -12.12
CA GLN A 154 -14.43 11.19 -10.84
C GLN A 154 -13.12 10.43 -10.60
N LEU A 155 -12.82 9.39 -11.38
CA LEU A 155 -11.56 8.67 -11.34
C LEU A 155 -10.85 8.78 -12.68
N GLN A 156 -9.65 9.36 -12.69
CA GLN A 156 -8.80 9.46 -13.88
C GLN A 156 -7.54 8.62 -13.66
N ILE A 157 -7.24 7.69 -14.56
CA ILE A 157 -6.00 6.89 -14.48
C ILE A 157 -5.07 7.32 -15.61
N VAL A 158 -3.84 7.69 -15.26
CA VAL A 158 -2.76 8.03 -16.18
C VAL A 158 -1.65 6.98 -16.06
N ILE A 159 -1.26 6.36 -17.17
CA ILE A 159 -0.33 5.23 -17.23
C ILE A 159 0.56 5.30 -18.47
N HIS A 160 1.75 4.71 -18.40
CA HIS A 160 2.74 4.73 -19.50
C HIS A 160 2.87 3.40 -20.25
N ASN A 161 2.11 2.37 -19.84
CA ASN A 161 2.24 1.01 -20.35
C ASN A 161 1.41 0.81 -21.63
N ASP A 162 1.78 -0.20 -22.41
CA ASP A 162 1.03 -0.61 -23.59
C ASP A 162 -0.37 -1.10 -23.21
N SER A 163 -1.34 -0.93 -24.11
CA SER A 163 -2.76 -1.27 -23.86
C SER A 163 -2.98 -2.69 -23.35
N SER A 164 -2.26 -3.67 -23.89
CA SER A 164 -2.37 -5.07 -23.46
C SER A 164 -1.89 -5.29 -22.01
N GLU A 165 -0.90 -4.51 -21.56
CA GLU A 165 -0.41 -4.56 -20.18
C GLU A 165 -1.38 -3.85 -19.23
N VAL A 166 -1.95 -2.73 -19.67
CA VAL A 166 -2.97 -1.98 -18.92
C VAL A 166 -4.21 -2.83 -18.69
N GLN A 167 -4.69 -3.55 -19.71
CA GLN A 167 -5.84 -4.46 -19.58
C GLN A 167 -5.56 -5.59 -18.58
N LYS A 168 -4.38 -6.21 -18.66
CA LYS A 168 -3.93 -7.23 -17.68
C LYS A 168 -3.86 -6.65 -16.27
N PHE A 169 -3.37 -5.41 -16.14
CA PHE A 169 -3.31 -4.70 -14.87
C PHE A 169 -4.71 -4.46 -14.30
N PHE A 170 -5.63 -3.86 -15.07
CA PHE A 170 -7.02 -3.59 -14.65
C PHE A 170 -7.75 -4.85 -14.21
N LYS A 171 -7.66 -5.93 -15.01
CA LYS A 171 -8.20 -7.23 -14.64
C LYS A 171 -7.65 -7.73 -13.30
N LYS A 172 -6.34 -7.59 -13.08
CA LYS A 172 -5.69 -8.04 -11.84
C LYS A 172 -6.11 -7.22 -10.63
N VAL A 173 -6.38 -5.93 -10.80
CA VAL A 173 -6.74 -5.01 -9.71
C VAL A 173 -8.24 -4.80 -9.54
N GLY A 174 -9.08 -5.44 -10.36
CA GLY A 174 -10.54 -5.34 -10.25
C GLY A 174 -11.12 -4.05 -10.81
N ILE A 175 -10.41 -3.37 -11.70
CA ILE A 175 -10.92 -2.23 -12.48
C ILE A 175 -11.54 -2.81 -13.78
N PRO A 176 -12.69 -2.28 -14.26
CA PRO A 176 -13.31 -2.74 -15.50
C PRO A 176 -12.33 -2.75 -16.68
N GLU A 177 -12.34 -3.80 -17.52
CA GLU A 177 -11.39 -3.94 -18.65
C GLU A 177 -11.54 -2.81 -19.69
N HIS A 178 -12.71 -2.19 -19.77
CA HIS A 178 -13.02 -1.05 -20.65
C HIS A 178 -12.96 0.31 -19.94
N PHE A 179 -12.32 0.39 -18.77
CA PHE A 179 -12.15 1.64 -18.06
C PHE A 179 -11.29 2.63 -18.86
N ASN A 180 -11.76 3.87 -19.00
CA ASN A 180 -11.01 4.90 -19.72
C ASN A 180 -9.74 5.28 -18.95
N TYR A 181 -8.62 5.35 -19.67
CA TYR A 181 -7.33 5.74 -19.11
C TYR A 181 -6.58 6.64 -20.09
N HIS A 182 -5.64 7.40 -19.57
CA HIS A 182 -4.81 8.32 -20.33
C HIS A 182 -3.39 7.80 -20.41
N TYR A 183 -2.83 7.84 -21.62
CA TYR A 183 -1.44 7.47 -21.84
C TYR A 183 -0.53 8.68 -21.60
N THR A 184 0.64 8.45 -21.00
CA THR A 184 1.70 9.47 -20.90
C THR A 184 3.09 8.85 -21.03
N SER A 185 4.10 9.67 -21.29
CA SER A 185 5.49 9.20 -21.32
C SER A 185 5.99 8.82 -19.92
N ILE A 186 6.95 7.90 -19.84
CA ILE A 186 7.56 7.52 -18.55
C ILE A 186 8.23 8.72 -17.86
N ASP A 187 8.85 9.62 -18.61
CA ASP A 187 9.52 10.81 -18.07
C ASP A 187 8.49 11.75 -17.42
N THR A 188 7.38 12.00 -18.11
CA THR A 188 6.27 12.81 -17.56
C THR A 188 5.71 12.16 -16.31
N LEU A 189 5.49 10.84 -16.34
CA LEU A 189 4.98 10.08 -15.20
C LEU A 189 5.89 10.21 -13.97
N LEU A 190 7.20 10.00 -14.15
CA LEU A 190 8.19 10.06 -13.07
C LEU A 190 8.34 11.47 -12.49
N ASN A 191 8.31 12.50 -13.35
CA ASN A 191 8.39 13.89 -12.94
C ASN A 191 7.17 14.30 -12.09
N ILE A 192 5.96 13.91 -12.49
CA ILE A 192 4.73 14.15 -11.71
C ILE A 192 4.75 13.37 -10.38
N CYS A 193 5.25 12.13 -10.41
CA CYS A 193 5.35 11.30 -9.22
C CYS A 193 6.48 11.72 -8.26
N GLY A 194 7.36 12.63 -8.66
CA GLY A 194 8.56 13.00 -7.89
C GLY A 194 9.43 11.79 -7.57
N GLY A 195 9.53 10.84 -8.51
CA GLY A 195 10.27 9.58 -8.35
C GLY A 195 9.60 8.52 -7.46
N THR A 196 8.41 8.78 -6.90
CA THR A 196 7.69 7.84 -6.03
C THR A 196 6.35 7.42 -6.62
N MET A 197 6.23 6.15 -7.03
CA MET A 197 4.98 5.59 -7.57
C MET A 197 4.32 4.61 -6.59
N PRO A 198 2.97 4.54 -6.55
CA PRO A 198 2.02 5.41 -7.25
C PRO A 198 1.89 6.78 -6.57
N THR A 199 1.47 7.79 -7.34
CA THR A 199 1.08 9.11 -6.82
C THR A 199 -0.32 9.44 -7.33
N MET A 200 -1.19 9.91 -6.44
CA MET A 200 -2.59 10.21 -6.73
C MET A 200 -2.94 11.59 -6.18
N PHE A 201 -3.58 12.44 -6.98
CA PHE A 201 -3.96 13.78 -6.60
C PHE A 201 -5.48 13.89 -6.52
N LEU A 202 -5.98 14.31 -5.36
CA LEU A 202 -7.37 14.70 -5.24
C LEU A 202 -7.51 16.16 -5.65
N MET A 203 -8.34 16.37 -6.67
CA MET A 203 -8.57 17.67 -7.27
C MET A 203 -9.95 18.20 -6.88
N LYS A 204 -10.04 19.50 -6.64
CA LYS A 204 -11.31 20.24 -6.51
C LYS A 204 -11.17 21.61 -7.15
N ASN A 205 -12.09 21.98 -8.02
CA ASN A 205 -12.04 23.25 -8.76
C ASN A 205 -10.66 23.47 -9.41
N ASN A 206 -10.11 22.42 -10.05
CA ASN A 206 -8.77 22.38 -10.65
C ASN A 206 -7.58 22.65 -9.70
N CYS A 207 -7.79 22.63 -8.39
CA CYS A 207 -6.74 22.73 -7.39
C CYS A 207 -6.44 21.36 -6.76
N ILE A 208 -5.17 21.05 -6.54
CA ILE A 208 -4.76 19.89 -5.74
C ILE A 208 -5.11 20.18 -4.28
N ILE A 209 -6.03 19.39 -3.71
CA ILE A 209 -6.32 19.41 -2.27
C ILE A 209 -5.26 18.59 -1.55
N ASN A 210 -5.11 17.33 -1.97
CA ASN A 210 -4.28 16.33 -1.29
C ASN A 210 -3.51 15.46 -2.29
N GLU A 211 -2.33 14.98 -1.87
CA GLU A 211 -1.54 13.97 -2.57
C GLU A 211 -1.47 12.68 -1.74
N TYR A 212 -1.72 11.57 -2.42
CA TYR A 212 -1.79 10.23 -1.86
C TYR A 212 -0.77 9.31 -2.55
N GLY A 213 -0.19 8.41 -1.76
CA GLY A 213 0.54 7.24 -2.24
C GLY A 213 -0.25 5.97 -1.92
N SER A 214 0.30 4.78 -2.23
CA SER A 214 -0.40 3.50 -2.04
C SER A 214 -0.89 3.26 -0.59
N ARG A 215 -0.08 3.66 0.40
CA ARG A 215 -0.37 3.47 1.83
C ARG A 215 -1.25 4.57 2.44
N SER A 216 -1.18 5.81 1.94
CA SER A 216 -2.02 6.90 2.44
C SER A 216 -3.40 6.96 1.79
N LEU A 217 -3.63 6.18 0.72
CA LEU A 217 -4.93 6.07 0.08
C LEU A 217 -5.93 5.34 1.00
N ASN A 218 -6.89 6.10 1.54
CA ASN A 218 -8.03 5.60 2.29
C ASN A 218 -9.28 5.70 1.40
N ASP A 219 -9.87 4.55 1.09
CA ASP A 219 -11.04 4.41 0.22
C ASP A 219 -12.26 5.16 0.75
N LEU A 220 -12.61 4.97 2.02
CA LEU A 220 -13.75 5.64 2.65
C LEU A 220 -13.58 7.16 2.70
N GLU A 221 -12.37 7.64 2.99
CA GLU A 221 -12.10 9.08 3.01
C GLU A 221 -12.30 9.71 1.63
N ILE A 222 -11.77 9.06 0.59
CA ILE A 222 -11.80 9.55 -0.78
C ILE A 222 -13.22 9.52 -1.34
N ILE A 223 -13.95 8.43 -1.14
CA ILE A 223 -15.36 8.32 -1.56
C ILE A 223 -16.19 9.42 -0.89
N ASN A 224 -16.00 9.63 0.41
CA ASN A 224 -16.71 10.69 1.14
C ASN A 224 -16.33 12.10 0.67
N GLN A 225 -15.08 12.32 0.27
CA GLN A 225 -14.66 13.59 -0.27
C GLN A 225 -15.27 13.80 -1.66
N LEU A 226 -15.13 12.84 -2.58
CA LEU A 226 -15.65 12.93 -3.95
C LEU A 226 -17.18 13.03 -4.02
N ASN A 227 -17.91 12.35 -3.14
CA ASN A 227 -19.39 12.44 -3.08
C ASN A 227 -19.90 13.76 -2.46
N LYS A 228 -19.04 14.54 -1.79
CA LYS A 228 -19.36 15.86 -1.25
C LYS A 228 -19.04 17.00 -2.22
N LEU A 229 -18.37 16.69 -3.34
CA LEU A 229 -18.05 17.64 -4.40
C LEU A 229 -19.17 17.68 -5.42
#